data_AF-A0A973EZV0-F1
#
_entry.id   AF-A0A973EZV0-F1
#
_cell.length_a   1.000
_cell.length_b   1.000
_cell.length_c   1.000
_cell.angle_alpha   90.00
_cell.angle_beta   90.00
_cell.angle_gamma   90.00
#
_symmetry.space_group_name_H-M   'P 1'
#
loop_
_entity.id
_entity.type
_entity.pdbx_description
1 polymer ?
#
loop_
_entity_poly.entity_id
_entity_poly.type
_entity_poly.pdbx_seq_one_letter_code
_entity_poly.pdbx_strand_id
1 'polypeptide(L)' 'MLSLVIPVYNEERLLDELIKRTVSSLESFVSDYEIIIVDDCS' A
#
# COMPACT_ATOMS: atom_id res chain seq x y z
N MET A 1 -10.88 -10.50 -4.97
CA MET A 1 -10.11 -9.34 -5.45
C MET A 1 -10.44 -8.09 -4.64
N LEU A 2 -9.52 -7.66 -3.78
CA LEU A 2 -9.55 -6.39 -3.05
C LEU A 2 -8.58 -5.41 -3.71
N SER A 3 -9.03 -4.21 -4.08
CA SER A 3 -8.15 -3.15 -4.56
C SER A 3 -7.94 -2.10 -3.47
N LEU A 4 -6.71 -1.97 -2.99
CA LEU A 4 -6.32 -0.97 -2.01
C LEU A 4 -5.58 0.18 -2.71
N VAL A 5 -6.18 1.37 -2.69
CA VAL A 5 -5.59 2.59 -3.27
C VAL A 5 -5.08 3.47 -2.15
N ILE A 6 -3.79 3.81 -2.20
CA ILE A 6 -3.11 4.60 -1.16
C ILE A 6 -2.54 5.87 -1.82
N PRO A 7 -3.11 7.06 -1.57
CA PRO A 7 -2.48 8.32 -1.93
C PRO A 7 -1.29 8.59 -0.99
N VAL A 8 -0.14 8.93 -1.56
CA VAL A 8 1.08 9.30 -0.83
C VAL A 8 1.48 10.72 -1.23
N TYR A 9 1.87 11.52 -0.24
CA TYR A 9 2.30 12.90 -0.40
C TYR A 9 3.62 13.10 0.33
N ASN A 10 4.74 13.32 -0.38
CA ASN A 10 6.05 13.65 0.22
C ASN A 10 6.57 12.68 1.31
N GLU A 11 6.07 11.45 1.38
CA GLU A 11 6.30 10.47 2.46
C GLU A 11 7.11 9.24 1.96
N GLU A 12 8.05 9.45 1.02
CA GLU A 12 8.86 8.39 0.40
C GLU A 12 9.61 7.52 1.43
N ARG A 13 10.06 8.13 2.54
CA ARG A 13 10.84 7.45 3.57
C ARG A 13 10.04 6.43 4.38
N LEU A 14 8.72 6.59 4.45
CA LEU A 14 7.83 5.66 5.19
C LEU A 14 7.19 4.61 4.27
N LEU A 15 7.39 4.73 2.96
CA LEU A 15 6.73 3.89 1.96
C LEU A 15 7.08 2.40 2.13
N ASP A 16 8.34 2.09 2.40
CA ASP A 16 8.80 0.71 2.63
C ASP A 16 8.12 0.07 3.85
N GLU A 17 7.99 0.82 4.96
CA GLU A 17 7.33 0.32 6.17
C GLU A 17 5.82 0.15 5.91
N LEU A 18 5.21 1.12 5.24
CA LEU A 18 3.79 1.11 4.89
C LEU A 18 3.44 -0.12 4.05
N ILE A 19 4.20 -0.37 2.97
CA ILE A 19 3.98 -1.53 2.09
C ILE A 19 4.15 -2.82 2.89
N LYS A 20 5.25 -2.96 3.64
CA LYS A 20 5.54 -4.18 4.41
C LYS A 20 4.43 -4.51 5.42
N ARG A 21 3.94 -3.51 6.16
CA ARG A 21 2.86 -3.70 7.15
C ARG A 21 1.52 -3.98 6.48
N THR A 22 1.26 -3.34 5.34
CA THR A 22 0.03 -3.54 4.57
C THR A 22 -0.04 -4.95 4.00
N VAL A 23 1.02 -5.42 3.35
CA VAL A 23 1.12 -6.79 2.80
C VAL A 23 0.92 -7.83 3.89
N SER A 24 1.67 -7.73 4.99
CA SER A 24 1.53 -8.68 6.12
C SER A 24 0.13 -8.70 6.71
N SER A 25 -0.58 -7.56 6.72
CA SER A 25 -1.95 -7.49 7.20
C SER A 25 -2.91 -8.15 6.20
N LEU A 26 -2.80 -7.82 4.91
CA LEU A 26 -3.68 -8.34 3.86
C LEU A 26 -3.56 -9.86 3.71
N GLU A 27 -2.34 -10.40 3.75
CA GLU A 27 -2.10 -11.85 3.67
C GLU A 27 -2.79 -12.66 4.78
N SER A 28 -3.15 -12.03 5.91
CA SER A 28 -3.82 -12.71 7.02
C SER A 28 -5.32 -12.96 6.79
N PHE A 29 -5.96 -12.29 5.83
CA PHE A 29 -7.41 -12.43 5.60
C PHE A 29 -7.88 -12.30 4.14
N VAL A 30 -7.00 -11.92 3.21
CA VAL A 30 -7.30 -11.84 1.77
C VAL A 30 -6.12 -12.39 0.96
N SER A 31 -6.41 -13.35 0.08
CA SER A 31 -5.42 -13.99 -0.81
C SER A 31 -5.34 -13.38 -2.21
N ASP A 32 -6.32 -12.56 -2.58
CA ASP A 32 -6.46 -11.98 -3.92
C ASP A 32 -6.69 -10.46 -3.78
N TYR A 33 -5.59 -9.70 -3.88
CA TYR A 33 -5.57 -8.26 -3.71
C TYR A 33 -4.53 -7.57 -4.61
N GLU A 34 -4.74 -6.28 -4.85
CA GLU A 34 -3.76 -5.37 -5.45
C GLU A 34 -3.57 -4.14 -4.56
N ILE A 35 -2.36 -3.58 -4.57
CA ILE A 35 -2.03 -2.33 -3.89
C ILE A 35 -1.59 -1.32 -4.96
N ILE A 36 -2.30 -0.20 -5.04
CA ILE A 36 -2.02 0.88 -5.97
C ILE A 36 -1.59 2.10 -5.16
N ILE A 37 -0.32 2.47 -5.29
CA ILE A 37 0.22 3.68 -4.66
C ILE A 37 0.15 4.82 -5.66
N VAL A 38 -0.53 5.90 -5.27
CA VAL A 38 -0.70 7.10 -6.07
C VAL A 38 0.14 8.19 -5.43
N ASP A 39 1.30 8.43 -6.01
CA ASP A 39 2.13 9.58 -5.68
C ASP A 39 1.58 10.83 -6.39
N ASP A 40 1.65 11.98 -5.74
CA ASP A 40 1.09 13.23 -6.26
C ASP A 40 2.04 13.98 -7.22
N CYS A 41 3.20 13.39 -7.51
CA CYS A 41 4.23 13.94 -8.40
C CYS A 41 4.64 15.38 -8.04
N SER A 42 4.56 15.75 -6.76
CA SER A 42 4.87 17.08 -6.25
C SER A 42 6.34 17.30 -5.90
#